data_AF-A0A428K6X0-F1
#
_entry.id   AF-A0A428K6X0-F1
#
_cell.length_a   1.000
_cell.length_b   1.000
_cell.length_c   1.000
_cell.angle_alpha   90.00
_cell.angle_beta   90.00
_cell.angle_gamma   90.00
#
_symmetry.space_group_name_H-M   'P 1'
#
loop_
_entity.id
_entity.type
_entity.pdbx_description
1 polymer ?
#
loop_
_entity_poly.entity_id
_entity_poly.type
_entity_poly.pdbx_seq_one_letter_code
_entity_poly.pdbx_strand_id
1 'polypeptide(L)'
;MILKHILLFTFLLLTALVFSQNSRIEIEGVIVSNHNDVEGVTVYNLTTQKGTITKANGHFSLQVAEHDILEISALQFLPQTVRVTKQTIETGILRILLTEKVNSLDEVLVFSSDLTGLLDVDVENVEEIEVNPLANMSLGDIKNMNFEIDHLTKVDNQLMKQGQFYNGVDFAALLSLFFKRKKKPIKNYRTYEPKKISYPKDISNKYSNQFIANQFGVPKDEVEAFYAFCYRKGFDDTLLLPKNEVYLLEYFSKMSQKYVSENNTVGKD
;
A
#
# COMPACT_ATOMS: atom_id res chain seq x y z
N MET A 1 -8.05 -18.51 -63.41
CA MET A 1 -9.08 -18.37 -62.34
C MET A 1 -8.89 -19.42 -61.23
N ILE A 2 -8.73 -20.70 -61.56
CA ILE A 2 -8.50 -21.83 -60.61
C ILE A 2 -7.29 -21.65 -59.69
N LEU A 3 -6.13 -21.19 -60.18
CA LEU A 3 -4.93 -21.02 -59.35
C LEU A 3 -5.11 -20.02 -58.19
N LYS A 4 -5.92 -18.97 -58.41
CA LYS A 4 -6.27 -17.97 -57.39
C LYS A 4 -7.15 -18.56 -56.28
N HIS A 5 -8.03 -19.49 -56.64
CA HIS A 5 -8.93 -20.16 -55.69
C HIS A 5 -8.18 -21.21 -54.85
N ILE A 6 -7.22 -21.92 -55.46
CA ILE A 6 -6.34 -22.85 -54.74
C ILE A 6 -5.49 -22.09 -53.71
N LEU A 7 -4.91 -20.95 -54.09
CA LEU A 7 -4.09 -20.14 -53.20
C LEU A 7 -4.89 -19.52 -52.05
N LEU A 8 -6.14 -19.14 -52.30
CA LEU A 8 -7.07 -18.67 -51.26
C LEU A 8 -7.41 -19.80 -50.27
N PHE A 9 -7.67 -21.00 -50.80
CA PHE A 9 -8.03 -22.16 -49.98
C PHE A 9 -6.85 -22.64 -49.12
N THR A 10 -5.63 -22.66 -49.65
CA THR A 10 -4.44 -22.99 -48.86
C THR A 10 -4.14 -21.93 -47.81
N PHE A 11 -4.34 -20.65 -48.11
CA PHE A 11 -4.22 -19.57 -47.12
C PHE A 11 -5.24 -19.71 -45.99
N LEU A 12 -6.49 -20.08 -46.31
CA LEU A 12 -7.54 -20.34 -45.33
C LEU A 12 -7.23 -21.57 -44.45
N LEU A 13 -6.63 -22.62 -45.02
CA LEU A 13 -6.18 -23.78 -44.24
C LEU A 13 -5.03 -23.40 -43.30
N LEU A 14 -4.10 -22.56 -43.74
CA LEU A 14 -2.95 -22.15 -42.95
C LEU A 14 -3.37 -21.30 -41.74
N THR A 15 -4.36 -20.42 -41.89
CA THR A 15 -4.89 -19.64 -40.77
C THR A 15 -5.59 -20.53 -39.74
N ALA A 16 -6.34 -21.55 -40.18
CA ALA A 16 -6.99 -22.50 -39.28
C ALA A 16 -5.99 -23.28 -38.40
N LEU A 17 -4.80 -23.62 -38.93
CA LEU A 17 -3.75 -24.30 -38.17
C LEU A 17 -3.08 -23.41 -37.11
N VAL A 18 -3.03 -22.09 -37.32
CA VAL A 18 -2.45 -21.14 -36.35
C VAL A 18 -3.35 -20.99 -35.11
N PHE A 19 -4.67 -21.03 -35.27
CA PHE A 19 -5.61 -20.91 -34.15
C PHE A 19 -5.67 -22.17 -33.25
N SER A 20 -5.16 -23.32 -33.70
CA SER A 20 -5.19 -24.58 -32.94
C SER A 20 -4.02 -24.74 -31.95
N GLN A 21 -3.06 -23.82 -31.88
CA GLN A 21 -1.83 -23.99 -31.10
C GLN A 21 -2.01 -23.79 -29.58
N ASN A 22 -3.19 -23.38 -29.12
CA ASN A 22 -3.50 -23.19 -27.69
C ASN A 22 -4.10 -24.46 -27.07
N SER A 23 -3.44 -25.61 -27.21
CA SER A 23 -3.84 -26.85 -26.55
C SER A 23 -3.52 -26.79 -25.05
N ARG A 24 -4.46 -26.28 -24.26
CA ARG A 24 -4.44 -26.35 -22.80
C ARG A 24 -5.07 -27.67 -22.37
N ILE A 25 -4.51 -28.30 -21.34
CA ILE A 25 -5.06 -29.54 -20.79
C ILE A 25 -5.63 -29.28 -19.41
N GLU A 26 -6.66 -30.05 -19.05
CA GLU A 26 -7.21 -30.05 -17.70
C GLU A 26 -6.36 -30.97 -16.82
N ILE A 27 -5.90 -30.45 -15.67
CA ILE A 27 -5.12 -31.21 -14.69
C ILE A 27 -5.89 -31.35 -13.39
N GLU A 28 -5.71 -32.49 -12.72
CA GLU A 28 -6.24 -32.76 -11.39
C GLU A 28 -5.15 -32.50 -10.34
N GLY A 29 -5.45 -31.61 -9.40
CA GLY A 29 -4.53 -31.21 -8.36
C GLY A 29 -5.01 -31.58 -6.96
N VAL A 30 -4.06 -31.81 -6.06
CA VAL A 30 -4.32 -32.04 -4.63
C VAL A 30 -3.43 -31.14 -3.80
N ILE A 31 -4.06 -30.33 -2.96
CA ILE A 31 -3.39 -29.53 -1.94
C ILE A 31 -3.39 -30.31 -0.63
N VAL A 32 -2.24 -30.35 0.04
CA VAL A 32 -2.08 -30.95 1.36
C VAL A 32 -1.45 -29.94 2.33
N SER A 33 -1.80 -30.04 3.60
CA SER A 33 -1.20 -29.30 4.70
C SER A 33 -1.00 -30.23 5.90
N ASN A 34 -0.21 -29.79 6.89
CA ASN A 34 0.16 -30.59 8.05
C ASN A 34 -0.86 -30.47 9.20
N HIS A 35 -1.41 -29.28 9.46
CA HIS A 35 -2.33 -29.07 10.60
C HIS A 35 -3.65 -28.41 10.21
N ASN A 36 -3.66 -27.52 9.21
CA ASN A 36 -4.87 -26.80 8.80
C ASN A 36 -5.61 -27.47 7.64
N ASP A 37 -6.93 -27.28 7.60
CA ASP A 37 -7.75 -27.69 6.46
C ASP A 37 -7.33 -26.92 5.19
N VAL A 38 -7.46 -27.61 4.05
CA VAL A 38 -7.11 -27.16 2.71
C VAL A 38 -8.34 -26.90 1.85
N GLU A 39 -9.54 -26.93 2.43
CA GLU A 39 -10.77 -26.43 1.79
C GLU A 39 -10.68 -24.92 1.52
N GLY A 40 -11.25 -24.47 0.38
CA GLY A 40 -11.38 -23.04 0.11
C GLY A 40 -10.08 -22.34 -0.31
N VAL A 41 -9.01 -23.09 -0.58
CA VAL A 41 -7.74 -22.55 -1.06
C VAL A 41 -7.89 -22.12 -2.52
N THR A 42 -7.43 -20.90 -2.83
CA THR A 42 -7.47 -20.37 -4.20
C THR A 42 -6.27 -20.87 -4.99
N VAL A 43 -6.53 -21.43 -6.16
CA VAL A 43 -5.51 -21.78 -7.16
C VAL A 43 -5.74 -20.89 -8.39
N TYR A 44 -4.82 -19.96 -8.63
CA TYR A 44 -4.94 -18.95 -9.66
C TYR A 44 -3.83 -19.06 -10.70
N ASN A 45 -4.18 -19.18 -11.96
CA ASN A 45 -3.21 -19.18 -13.06
C ASN A 45 -2.93 -17.73 -13.48
N LEU A 46 -1.72 -17.25 -13.20
CA LEU A 46 -1.28 -15.89 -13.50
C LEU A 46 -1.19 -15.62 -15.02
N THR A 47 -0.97 -16.65 -15.83
CA THR A 47 -0.89 -16.51 -17.29
C THR A 47 -2.27 -16.33 -17.93
N THR A 48 -3.25 -17.14 -17.50
CA THR A 48 -4.61 -17.12 -18.09
C THR A 48 -5.60 -16.24 -17.34
N GLN A 49 -5.24 -15.79 -16.14
CA GLN A 49 -6.11 -15.06 -15.22
C GLN A 49 -7.38 -15.84 -14.84
N LYS A 50 -7.29 -17.17 -14.86
CA LYS A 50 -8.36 -18.08 -14.43
C LYS A 50 -7.96 -18.74 -13.13
N GLY A 51 -8.92 -18.90 -12.22
CA GLY A 51 -8.70 -19.57 -10.96
C GLY A 51 -9.80 -20.56 -10.64
N THR A 52 -9.51 -21.43 -9.69
CA THR A 52 -10.43 -22.39 -9.10
C THR A 52 -10.19 -22.41 -7.58
N ILE A 53 -11.08 -23.09 -6.87
CA ILE A 53 -11.02 -23.23 -5.42
C ILE A 53 -11.00 -24.73 -5.09
N THR A 54 -10.22 -25.12 -4.09
CA THR A 54 -10.20 -26.50 -3.61
C THR A 54 -11.49 -26.90 -2.90
N LYS A 55 -11.86 -28.16 -3.07
CA LYS A 55 -12.95 -28.81 -2.33
C LYS A 55 -12.48 -29.18 -0.91
N ALA A 56 -13.41 -29.67 -0.06
CA ALA A 56 -13.14 -30.16 1.29
C ALA A 56 -12.01 -31.21 1.41
N ASN A 57 -11.78 -31.99 0.34
CA ASN A 57 -10.71 -32.99 0.30
C ASN A 57 -9.38 -32.44 -0.27
N GLY A 58 -9.28 -31.13 -0.52
CA GLY A 58 -8.10 -30.48 -1.10
C GLY A 58 -7.95 -30.66 -2.61
N HIS A 59 -8.90 -31.32 -3.29
CA HIS A 59 -8.85 -31.53 -4.73
C HIS A 59 -9.31 -30.29 -5.52
N PHE A 60 -8.68 -30.03 -6.65
CA PHE A 60 -9.06 -29.00 -7.61
C PHE A 60 -8.80 -29.45 -9.05
N SER A 61 -9.56 -28.90 -10.00
CA SER A 61 -9.29 -29.04 -11.43
C SER A 61 -9.08 -27.67 -12.07
N LEU A 62 -8.07 -27.56 -12.94
CA LEU A 62 -7.76 -26.32 -13.66
C LEU A 62 -7.12 -26.61 -15.03
N GLN A 63 -7.46 -25.80 -16.04
CA GLN A 63 -6.81 -25.88 -17.35
C GLN A 63 -5.47 -25.13 -17.35
N VAL A 64 -4.40 -25.80 -17.76
CA VAL A 64 -3.03 -25.26 -17.77
C VAL A 64 -2.30 -25.59 -19.07
N ALA A 65 -1.28 -24.78 -19.37
CA ALA A 65 -0.29 -25.06 -20.40
C ALA A 65 1.10 -25.22 -19.79
N GLU A 66 2.02 -25.82 -20.53
CA GLU A 66 3.42 -25.87 -20.16
C GLU A 66 3.96 -24.44 -19.93
N HIS A 67 4.73 -24.25 -18.87
CA HIS A 67 5.29 -22.96 -18.43
C HIS A 67 4.30 -21.95 -17.85
N ASP A 68 3.03 -22.30 -17.65
CA ASP A 68 2.12 -21.47 -16.84
C ASP A 68 2.61 -21.36 -15.39
N ILE A 69 2.21 -20.27 -14.74
CA ILE A 69 2.51 -20.02 -13.32
C ILE A 69 1.21 -20.04 -12.55
N LEU A 70 1.13 -20.93 -11.57
CA LEU A 70 0.03 -21.04 -10.63
C LEU A 70 0.41 -20.38 -9.32
N GLU A 71 -0.44 -19.51 -8.81
CA GLU A 71 -0.37 -18.93 -7.48
C GLU A 71 -1.42 -19.60 -6.60
N ILE A 72 -0.98 -20.11 -5.45
CA ILE A 72 -1.82 -20.78 -4.47
C ILE A 72 -1.83 -19.91 -3.23
N SER A 73 -3.01 -19.48 -2.81
CA SER A 73 -3.17 -18.57 -1.68
C SER A 73 -4.45 -18.84 -0.88
N ALA A 74 -4.35 -18.64 0.42
CA ALA A 74 -5.46 -18.56 1.35
C ALA A 74 -5.02 -17.74 2.58
N LEU A 75 -5.96 -17.29 3.41
CA LEU A 75 -5.67 -16.44 4.57
C LEU A 75 -4.71 -17.10 5.58
N GLN A 76 -4.88 -18.41 5.80
CA GLN A 76 -4.13 -19.20 6.79
C GLN A 76 -2.79 -19.76 6.29
N PHE A 77 -2.45 -19.55 5.01
CA PHE A 77 -1.24 -20.11 4.39
C PHE A 77 -0.33 -19.02 3.84
N LEU A 78 0.97 -19.31 3.78
CA LEU A 78 1.91 -18.49 3.02
C LEU A 78 1.64 -18.69 1.52
N PRO A 79 1.55 -17.61 0.72
CA PRO A 79 1.31 -17.74 -0.71
C PRO A 79 2.49 -18.43 -1.39
N GLN A 80 2.18 -19.39 -2.27
CA GLN A 80 3.18 -20.18 -2.98
C GLN A 80 2.92 -20.13 -4.49
N THR A 81 3.99 -20.00 -5.28
CA THR A 81 3.92 -20.04 -6.74
C THR A 81 4.55 -21.32 -7.28
N VAL A 82 3.86 -22.01 -8.17
CA VAL A 82 4.32 -23.24 -8.83
C VAL A 82 4.31 -23.06 -10.33
N ARG A 83 5.42 -23.41 -11.00
CA ARG A 83 5.50 -23.41 -12.46
C ARG A 83 5.09 -24.78 -13.00
N VAL A 84 4.21 -24.79 -14.00
CA VAL A 84 3.78 -26.01 -14.68
C VAL A 84 4.92 -26.53 -15.55
N THR A 85 5.39 -27.74 -15.26
CA THR A 85 6.44 -28.44 -16.01
C THR A 85 5.82 -29.41 -17.02
N LYS A 86 6.59 -29.80 -18.04
CA LYS A 86 6.17 -30.83 -19.00
C LYS A 86 5.74 -32.15 -18.32
N GLN A 87 6.45 -32.55 -17.26
CA GLN A 87 6.09 -33.73 -16.47
C GLN A 87 4.70 -33.60 -15.85
N THR A 88 4.32 -32.41 -15.36
CA THR A 88 2.97 -32.17 -14.80
C THR A 88 1.90 -32.30 -15.89
N ILE A 89 2.23 -31.89 -17.12
CA ILE A 89 1.34 -32.03 -18.27
C ILE A 89 1.17 -33.49 -18.68
N GLU A 90 2.26 -34.26 -18.67
CA GLU A 90 2.27 -35.68 -19.02
C GLU A 90 1.56 -36.55 -17.97
N THR A 91 1.74 -36.25 -16.67
CA THR A 91 1.07 -36.99 -15.59
C THR A 91 -0.37 -36.55 -15.36
N GLY A 92 -0.71 -35.31 -15.72
CA GLY A 92 -2.02 -34.70 -15.44
C GLY A 92 -2.30 -34.48 -13.95
N ILE A 93 -1.32 -34.71 -13.07
CA ILE A 93 -1.48 -34.69 -11.61
C ILE A 93 -0.51 -33.69 -10.99
N LEU A 94 -1.02 -32.80 -10.13
CA LEU A 94 -0.23 -31.81 -9.42
C LEU A 94 -0.47 -31.90 -7.90
N ARG A 95 0.59 -32.19 -7.12
CA ARG A 95 0.51 -32.21 -5.66
C ARG A 95 1.28 -31.05 -5.05
N ILE A 96 0.64 -30.30 -4.15
CA ILE A 96 1.20 -29.09 -3.54
C ILE A 96 1.08 -29.19 -2.02
N LEU A 97 2.19 -28.99 -1.31
CA LEU A 97 2.22 -28.91 0.15
C LEU A 97 2.27 -27.44 0.56
N LEU A 98 1.27 -26.98 1.31
CA LEU A 98 1.21 -25.61 1.81
C LEU A 98 1.82 -25.47 3.19
N THR A 99 2.52 -24.35 3.36
CA THR A 99 3.08 -23.93 4.66
C THR A 99 2.14 -22.94 5.32
N GLU A 100 1.82 -23.21 6.57
CA GLU A 100 0.94 -22.37 7.38
C GLU A 100 1.58 -21.01 7.67
N LYS A 101 0.74 -19.98 7.68
CA LYS A 101 1.15 -18.63 8.09
C LYS A 101 1.00 -18.53 9.61
N VAL A 102 2.09 -18.71 10.32
CA VAL A 102 2.13 -18.48 11.77
C VAL A 102 2.22 -16.97 12.00
N ASN A 103 1.16 -16.37 12.54
CA ASN A 103 1.21 -15.00 13.04
C ASN A 103 1.80 -15.03 14.44
N SER A 104 3.10 -14.75 14.57
CA SER A 104 3.68 -14.44 15.88
C SER A 104 3.17 -13.06 16.30
N LEU A 105 2.52 -12.99 17.46
CA LEU A 105 2.29 -11.70 18.11
C LEU A 105 3.61 -11.26 18.74
N ASP A 106 3.90 -9.96 18.68
CA ASP A 106 5.02 -9.40 19.43
C ASP A 106 4.71 -9.52 20.93
N GLU A 107 5.69 -9.96 21.71
CA GLU A 107 5.58 -9.99 23.16
C GLU A 107 5.44 -8.57 23.69
N VAL A 108 4.33 -8.27 24.37
CA VAL A 108 4.15 -6.99 25.06
C VAL A 108 4.85 -7.08 26.41
N LEU A 109 5.99 -6.41 26.53
CA LEU A 109 6.67 -6.23 27.81
C LEU A 109 5.85 -5.23 28.64
N VAL A 110 5.07 -5.73 29.59
CA VAL A 110 4.37 -4.88 30.57
C VAL A 110 5.37 -4.46 31.64
N PHE A 111 5.97 -3.28 31.48
CA PHE A 111 6.76 -2.67 32.54
C PHE A 111 5.81 -2.23 33.66
N SER A 112 5.91 -2.84 34.84
CA SER A 112 5.12 -2.44 36.02
C SER A 112 5.63 -1.14 36.68
N SER A 113 6.43 -0.35 35.96
CA SER A 113 7.43 0.51 36.63
C SER A 113 6.99 1.95 36.89
N ASP A 114 5.93 2.45 36.25
CA ASP A 114 5.63 3.89 36.26
C ASP A 114 4.23 4.23 36.78
N LEU A 115 3.63 3.34 37.59
CA LEU A 115 2.42 3.66 38.33
C LEU A 115 2.82 4.09 39.75
N THR A 116 2.72 5.37 40.03
CA THR A 116 3.01 5.96 41.35
C THR A 116 1.94 5.60 42.38
N GLY A 117 0.77 5.12 41.92
CA GLY A 117 -0.38 4.78 42.77
C GLY A 117 -1.27 5.98 43.09
N LEU A 118 -0.95 7.15 42.54
CA LEU A 118 -1.74 8.37 42.62
C LEU A 118 -2.42 8.61 41.28
N LEU A 119 -3.73 8.40 41.23
CA LEU A 119 -4.52 8.44 39.99
C LEU A 119 -4.31 9.74 39.20
N ASP A 120 -4.26 10.88 39.88
CA ASP A 120 -4.09 12.19 39.24
C ASP A 120 -2.74 12.37 38.55
N VAL A 121 -1.69 11.72 39.04
CA VAL A 121 -0.32 11.79 38.52
C VAL A 121 -0.09 10.71 37.46
N ASP A 122 -0.67 9.54 37.68
CA ASP A 122 -0.55 8.40 36.76
C ASP A 122 -1.32 8.66 35.47
N VAL A 123 -2.48 9.33 35.51
CA VAL A 123 -3.25 9.73 34.31
C VAL A 123 -2.47 10.69 33.42
N GLU A 124 -1.61 11.54 33.98
CA GLU A 124 -0.79 12.49 33.23
C GLU A 124 0.44 11.83 32.58
N ASN A 125 0.87 10.67 33.09
CA ASN A 125 2.00 9.88 32.59
C ASN A 125 1.60 8.70 31.69
N VAL A 126 0.32 8.53 31.38
CA VAL A 126 -0.12 7.54 30.38
C VAL A 126 0.34 8.00 29.01
N GLU A 127 1.34 7.31 28.44
CA GLU A 127 1.64 7.46 27.01
C GLU A 127 0.40 7.05 26.20
N GLU A 128 -0.13 7.99 25.41
CA GLU A 128 -1.22 7.71 24.48
C GLU A 128 -0.76 6.62 23.51
N ILE A 129 -1.31 5.42 23.67
CA ILE A 129 -1.04 4.32 22.74
C ILE A 129 -1.64 4.72 21.39
N GLU A 130 -0.79 5.00 20.40
CA GLU A 130 -1.24 5.12 19.01
C GLU A 130 -1.86 3.79 18.58
N VAL A 131 -3.19 3.71 18.66
CA VAL A 131 -3.95 2.57 18.20
C VAL A 131 -3.64 2.36 16.72
N ASN A 132 -3.00 1.23 16.40
CA ASN A 132 -2.71 0.85 15.03
C ASN A 132 -4.05 0.89 14.23
N PRO A 133 -4.14 1.69 13.15
CA PRO A 133 -5.39 1.86 12.41
C PRO A 133 -5.95 0.56 11.81
N LEU A 134 -5.18 -0.52 11.77
CA LEU A 134 -5.65 -1.86 11.42
C LEU A 134 -6.59 -2.48 12.47
N ALA A 135 -6.47 -2.11 13.74
CA ALA A 135 -7.36 -2.58 14.81
C ALA A 135 -8.79 -2.00 14.65
N ASN A 136 -8.89 -0.76 14.12
CA ASN A 136 -10.18 -0.10 13.84
C ASN A 136 -10.97 -0.80 12.72
N MET A 137 -10.34 -1.65 11.89
CA MET A 137 -11.02 -2.37 10.83
C MET A 137 -11.80 -3.59 11.34
N SER A 138 -11.43 -4.15 12.50
CA SER A 138 -12.05 -5.38 13.03
C SER A 138 -13.17 -5.12 14.03
N LEU A 139 -13.22 -3.93 14.63
CA LEU A 139 -14.13 -3.59 15.75
C LEU A 139 -15.29 -2.67 15.34
N GLY A 140 -15.39 -2.30 14.06
CA GLY A 140 -16.24 -1.18 13.63
C GLY A 140 -15.64 0.16 14.08
N ASP A 141 -16.13 1.27 13.52
CA ASP A 141 -15.59 2.61 13.76
C ASP A 141 -15.69 3.03 15.24
N ILE A 142 -14.70 2.63 16.06
CA ILE A 142 -14.54 3.05 17.46
C ILE A 142 -14.50 4.58 17.55
N LYS A 143 -14.02 5.24 16.49
CA LYS A 143 -13.97 6.70 16.34
C LYS A 143 -15.33 7.40 16.41
N ASN A 144 -16.43 6.68 16.19
CA ASN A 144 -17.79 7.23 16.17
C ASN A 144 -18.66 6.72 17.34
N MET A 145 -18.07 6.04 18.33
CA MET A 145 -18.80 5.75 19.57
C MET A 145 -18.91 7.01 20.42
N ASN A 146 -20.13 7.54 20.53
CA ASN A 146 -20.45 8.57 21.51
C ASN A 146 -20.43 7.93 22.91
N PHE A 147 -19.33 8.12 23.63
CA PHE A 147 -19.29 7.89 25.06
C PHE A 147 -19.90 9.11 25.76
N GLU A 148 -20.80 8.90 26.71
CA GLU A 148 -21.30 9.98 27.57
C GLU A 148 -20.12 10.56 28.34
N ILE A 149 -19.96 11.89 28.27
CA ILE A 149 -18.85 12.61 28.90
C ILE A 149 -19.06 12.52 30.42
N ASP A 150 -18.15 11.83 31.11
CA ASP A 150 -18.14 11.79 32.57
C ASP A 150 -17.90 13.21 33.14
N HIS A 151 -18.54 13.49 34.27
CA HIS A 151 -18.61 14.78 34.96
C HIS A 151 -17.24 15.37 35.35
N LEU A 152 -16.19 14.53 35.30
CA LEU A 152 -14.80 14.88 35.62
C LEU A 152 -14.01 15.39 34.40
N THR A 153 -14.56 15.27 33.19
CA THR A 153 -13.91 15.76 31.96
C THR A 153 -13.92 17.29 31.93
N LYS A 154 -12.74 17.91 31.84
CA LYS A 154 -12.62 19.38 31.73
C LYS A 154 -13.47 19.89 30.56
N VAL A 155 -14.20 20.98 30.79
CA VAL A 155 -15.03 21.65 29.78
C VAL A 155 -14.15 22.02 28.58
N ASP A 156 -14.30 21.28 27.48
CA ASP A 156 -13.65 21.57 26.20
C ASP A 156 -14.33 22.82 25.61
N ASN A 157 -13.65 23.96 25.68
CA ASN A 157 -14.10 25.20 25.07
C ASN A 157 -13.97 25.11 23.54
N GLN A 158 -14.91 24.43 22.91
CA GLN A 158 -15.00 24.28 21.46
C GLN A 158 -15.15 25.61 20.71
N LEU A 159 -15.49 26.70 21.43
CA LEU A 159 -15.50 28.07 20.91
C LEU A 159 -14.10 28.64 20.64
N MET A 160 -13.03 28.11 21.27
CA MET A 160 -11.63 28.46 20.94
C MET A 160 -11.06 27.65 19.77
N LYS A 161 -11.76 26.61 19.27
CA LYS A 161 -11.38 25.85 18.07
C LYS A 161 -11.91 26.49 16.77
N GLN A 162 -12.42 27.73 16.84
CA GLN A 162 -12.81 28.48 15.65
C GLN A 162 -11.55 29.07 14.99
N GLY A 163 -10.94 28.34 14.04
CA GLY A 163 -9.83 28.88 13.25
C GLY A 163 -8.85 27.89 12.62
N GLN A 164 -9.03 26.59 12.80
CA GLN A 164 -8.17 25.59 12.16
C GLN A 164 -9.06 24.63 11.36
N PHE A 165 -8.59 24.20 10.19
CA PHE A 165 -9.24 23.24 9.30
C PHE A 165 -10.27 23.78 8.31
N TYR A 166 -9.95 24.87 7.61
CA TYR A 166 -10.44 25.06 6.24
C TYR A 166 -9.36 25.80 5.45
N ASN A 167 -8.87 25.17 4.37
CA ASN A 167 -8.51 25.79 3.08
C ASN A 167 -7.67 24.86 2.20
N GLY A 168 -8.32 24.26 1.19
CA GLY A 168 -7.76 23.94 -0.12
C GLY A 168 -6.71 22.81 -0.27
N VAL A 169 -6.07 22.37 0.81
CA VAL A 169 -5.07 21.30 0.74
C VAL A 169 -5.75 19.95 0.91
N ASP A 170 -5.80 19.16 -0.16
CA ASP A 170 -6.33 17.80 -0.12
C ASP A 170 -5.32 16.86 0.56
N PHE A 171 -5.40 16.78 1.90
CA PHE A 171 -4.60 15.88 2.71
C PHE A 171 -4.85 14.40 2.37
N ALA A 172 -6.01 14.03 1.81
CA ALA A 172 -6.27 12.66 1.38
C ALA A 172 -5.48 12.32 0.10
N ALA A 173 -5.41 13.25 -0.86
CA ALA A 173 -4.55 13.11 -2.04
C ALA A 173 -3.06 13.01 -1.64
N LEU A 174 -2.64 13.85 -0.68
CA LEU A 174 -1.29 13.84 -0.12
C LEU A 174 -0.94 12.50 0.52
N LEU A 175 -1.85 11.98 1.36
CA LEU A 175 -1.70 10.70 2.05
C LEU A 175 -1.68 9.51 1.07
N SER A 176 -2.48 9.59 -0.01
CA SER A 176 -2.53 8.55 -1.05
C SER A 176 -1.20 8.38 -1.82
N LEU A 177 -0.38 9.43 -1.91
CA LEU A 177 0.96 9.37 -2.53
C LEU A 177 1.95 8.54 -1.71
N PHE A 178 1.78 8.50 -0.38
CA PHE A 178 2.58 7.67 0.52
C PHE A 178 2.23 6.20 0.41
N PHE A 179 0.95 5.88 0.29
CA PHE A 179 0.46 4.51 0.16
C PHE A 179 0.63 3.93 -1.26
N LYS A 180 0.76 4.77 -2.30
CA LYS A 180 0.96 4.31 -3.69
C LYS A 180 2.42 4.00 -4.06
N ARG A 181 3.40 4.25 -3.20
CA ARG A 181 4.78 3.78 -3.42
C ARG A 181 4.89 2.27 -3.15
N LYS A 182 4.35 1.45 -4.06
CA LYS A 182 4.66 0.02 -4.13
C LYS A 182 6.17 -0.14 -4.36
N LYS A 183 6.92 -0.53 -3.32
CA LYS A 183 8.29 -1.03 -3.49
C LYS A 183 8.21 -2.26 -4.39
N LYS A 184 8.80 -2.22 -5.59
CA LYS A 184 9.03 -3.43 -6.39
C LYS A 184 9.93 -4.36 -5.55
N PRO A 185 9.63 -5.66 -5.42
CA PRO A 185 10.51 -6.59 -4.71
C PRO A 185 11.83 -6.68 -5.48
N ILE A 186 12.91 -6.18 -4.87
CA ILE A 186 14.27 -6.33 -5.38
C ILE A 186 14.67 -7.78 -5.14
N LYS A 187 14.60 -8.62 -6.19
CA LYS A 187 15.33 -9.88 -6.22
C LYS A 187 16.79 -9.57 -6.55
N ASN A 188 17.67 -9.77 -5.57
CA ASN A 188 19.05 -10.26 -5.67
C ASN A 188 19.87 -9.77 -4.48
N TYR A 189 20.30 -10.71 -3.63
CA TYR A 189 21.28 -10.49 -2.58
C TYR A 189 22.66 -10.30 -3.24
N ARG A 190 23.03 -9.06 -3.49
CA ARG A 190 24.43 -8.66 -3.57
C ARG A 190 24.63 -7.69 -2.41
N THR A 191 25.68 -7.93 -1.62
CA THR A 191 26.10 -7.09 -0.51
C THR A 191 26.02 -5.63 -0.93
N TYR A 192 24.99 -4.95 -0.43
CA TYR A 192 24.71 -3.57 -0.72
C TYR A 192 25.57 -2.76 0.24
N GLU A 193 26.70 -2.25 -0.25
CA GLU A 193 27.27 -1.09 0.43
C GLU A 193 26.23 0.02 0.33
N PRO A 194 25.82 0.63 1.46
CA PRO A 194 24.85 1.71 1.42
C PRO A 194 25.44 2.85 0.61
N LYS A 195 24.93 3.03 -0.63
CA LYS A 195 25.12 4.29 -1.35
C LYS A 195 24.67 5.38 -0.39
N LYS A 196 25.59 6.25 0.02
CA LYS A 196 25.27 7.46 0.77
C LYS A 196 24.22 8.21 -0.04
N ILE A 197 22.97 8.13 0.40
CA ILE A 197 21.85 8.82 -0.25
C ILE A 197 22.14 10.30 -0.04
N SER A 198 22.53 10.99 -1.11
CA SER A 198 22.69 12.43 -1.09
C SER A 198 21.30 13.04 -1.07
N TYR A 199 20.86 13.47 0.10
CA TYR A 199 19.59 14.18 0.23
C TYR A 199 19.70 15.58 -0.39
N PRO A 200 18.60 16.11 -0.96
CA PRO A 200 18.59 17.50 -1.40
C PRO A 200 18.92 18.38 -0.18
N LYS A 201 19.93 19.24 -0.32
CA LYS A 201 20.33 20.21 0.71
C LYS A 201 19.46 21.47 0.70
N ASP A 202 18.53 21.55 -0.25
CA ASP A 202 17.68 22.70 -0.47
C ASP A 202 16.25 22.21 -0.74
N ILE A 203 15.28 22.87 -0.12
CA ILE A 203 13.84 22.69 -0.31
C ILE A 203 13.47 22.65 -1.79
N SER A 204 14.09 23.50 -2.61
CA SER A 204 13.82 23.62 -4.05
C SER A 204 14.01 22.33 -4.84
N ASN A 205 14.86 21.43 -4.34
CA ASN A 205 15.21 20.17 -4.99
C ASN A 205 14.38 18.98 -4.50
N LYS A 206 13.49 19.18 -3.51
CA LYS A 206 12.70 18.08 -2.91
C LYS A 206 11.43 17.78 -3.71
N TYR A 207 10.71 18.82 -4.14
CA TYR A 207 9.46 18.71 -4.90
C TYR A 207 9.49 19.61 -6.14
N SER A 208 8.75 19.24 -7.18
CA SER A 208 8.63 20.08 -8.37
C SER A 208 7.77 21.31 -8.07
N ASN A 209 8.05 22.43 -8.75
CA ASN A 209 7.25 23.65 -8.59
C ASN A 209 5.77 23.42 -8.92
N GLN A 210 5.48 22.53 -9.88
CA GLN A 210 4.11 22.12 -10.21
C GLN A 210 3.42 21.41 -9.05
N PHE A 211 4.14 20.55 -8.32
CA PHE A 211 3.60 19.86 -7.16
C PHE A 211 3.27 20.84 -6.05
N ILE A 212 4.18 21.76 -5.73
CA ILE A 212 3.94 22.78 -4.71
C ILE A 212 2.76 23.67 -5.08
N ALA A 213 2.69 24.10 -6.34
CA ALA A 213 1.62 24.96 -6.80
C ALA A 213 0.25 24.30 -6.71
N ASN A 214 0.14 23.07 -7.20
CA ASN A 214 -1.13 22.34 -7.22
C ASN A 214 -1.59 21.96 -5.81
N GLN A 215 -0.65 21.59 -4.93
CA GLN A 215 -0.99 20.98 -3.65
C GLN A 215 -1.17 22.02 -2.53
N PHE A 216 -0.43 23.12 -2.59
CA PHE A 216 -0.42 24.14 -1.53
C PHE A 216 -0.99 25.49 -1.99
N GLY A 217 -1.51 25.58 -3.22
CA GLY A 217 -2.18 26.78 -3.73
C GLY A 217 -1.25 27.97 -3.93
N VAL A 218 0.06 27.73 -4.08
CA VAL A 218 1.05 28.77 -4.38
C VAL A 218 1.10 28.98 -5.90
N PRO A 219 1.00 30.20 -6.44
CA PRO A 219 1.17 30.43 -7.88
C PRO A 219 2.49 29.85 -8.38
N LYS A 220 2.48 29.17 -9.54
CA LYS A 220 3.66 28.45 -10.05
C LYS A 220 4.90 29.34 -10.18
N ASP A 221 4.69 30.61 -10.51
CA ASP A 221 5.74 31.62 -10.69
C ASP A 221 6.23 32.21 -9.36
N GLU A 222 5.53 31.96 -8.25
CA GLU A 222 5.87 32.42 -6.90
C GLU A 222 6.49 31.33 -6.03
N VAL A 223 6.65 30.11 -6.53
CA VAL A 223 7.16 28.97 -5.74
C VAL A 223 8.56 29.24 -5.18
N GLU A 224 9.44 29.90 -5.94
CA GLU A 224 10.78 30.27 -5.44
C GLU A 224 10.71 31.30 -4.31
N ALA A 225 9.82 32.29 -4.44
CA ALA A 225 9.59 33.28 -3.39
C ALA A 225 8.95 32.66 -2.13
N PHE A 226 8.11 31.64 -2.31
CA PHE A 226 7.57 30.84 -1.22
C PHE A 226 8.66 30.03 -0.49
N TYR A 227 9.63 29.44 -1.19
CA TYR A 227 10.75 28.78 -0.54
C TYR A 227 11.63 29.76 0.24
N ALA A 228 11.92 30.94 -0.33
CA ALA A 228 12.62 32.00 0.38
C ALA A 228 11.86 32.44 1.64
N PHE A 229 10.53 32.51 1.57
CA PHE A 229 9.67 32.78 2.72
C PHE A 229 9.79 31.69 3.81
N CYS A 230 9.86 30.42 3.42
CA CYS A 230 10.07 29.30 4.35
C CYS A 230 11.39 29.45 5.10
N TYR A 231 12.49 29.69 4.38
CA TYR A 231 13.79 29.93 5.00
C TYR A 231 13.79 31.14 5.93
N ARG A 232 13.16 32.25 5.54
CA ARG A 232 13.06 33.46 6.36
C ARG A 232 12.32 33.23 7.69
N LYS A 233 11.36 32.31 7.73
CA LYS A 233 10.62 31.97 8.95
C LYS A 233 11.26 30.80 9.73
N GLY A 234 12.52 30.46 9.44
CA GLY A 234 13.30 29.50 10.21
C GLY A 234 13.05 28.04 9.81
N PHE A 235 13.08 27.74 8.51
CA PHE A 235 13.02 26.37 8.03
C PHE A 235 14.15 25.51 8.64
N ASP A 236 13.79 24.33 9.14
CA ASP A 236 14.74 23.35 9.65
C ASP A 236 15.08 22.32 8.56
N ASP A 237 16.34 22.29 8.13
CA ASP A 237 16.86 21.38 7.12
C ASP A 237 16.68 19.89 7.51
N THR A 238 16.52 19.56 8.79
CA THR A 238 16.23 18.19 9.21
C THR A 238 14.90 17.68 8.66
N LEU A 239 13.96 18.57 8.29
CA LEU A 239 12.70 18.21 7.64
C LEU A 239 12.90 17.62 6.24
N LEU A 240 14.06 17.84 5.60
CA LEU A 240 14.36 17.25 4.29
C LEU A 240 14.66 15.74 4.36
N LEU A 241 14.91 15.20 5.56
CA LEU A 241 15.17 13.77 5.78
C LEU A 241 13.95 12.91 5.39
N PRO A 242 14.14 11.72 4.79
CA PRO A 242 13.02 10.87 4.34
C PRO A 242 12.02 10.48 5.42
N LYS A 243 12.51 10.30 6.66
CA LYS A 243 11.67 9.97 7.82
C LYS A 243 10.74 11.11 8.24
N ASN A 244 11.06 12.35 7.82
CA ASN A 244 10.35 13.55 8.23
C ASN A 244 9.36 14.06 7.18
N GLU A 245 9.02 13.24 6.18
CA GLU A 245 8.23 13.73 5.04
C GLU A 245 6.85 14.26 5.43
N VAL A 246 6.15 13.59 6.37
CA VAL A 246 4.83 14.04 6.85
C VAL A 246 4.95 15.40 7.53
N TYR A 247 5.97 15.58 8.38
CA TYR A 247 6.25 16.85 9.07
C TYR A 247 6.63 17.97 8.10
N LEU A 248 7.41 17.66 7.05
CA LEU A 248 7.76 18.62 6.00
C LEU A 248 6.52 19.13 5.26
N LEU A 249 5.55 18.25 4.99
CA LEU A 249 4.32 18.59 4.30
C LEU A 249 3.35 19.40 5.17
N GLU A 250 3.23 19.05 6.45
CA GLU A 250 2.49 19.85 7.41
C GLU A 250 3.06 21.27 7.52
N TYR A 251 4.39 21.37 7.57
CA TYR A 251 5.10 22.64 7.54
C TYR A 251 4.76 23.45 6.27
N PHE A 252 4.83 22.86 5.08
CA PHE A 252 4.45 23.56 3.84
C PHE A 252 2.98 23.95 3.78
N SER A 253 2.08 23.14 4.33
CA SER A 253 0.65 23.50 4.44
C SER A 253 0.47 24.75 5.31
N LYS A 254 1.13 24.81 6.46
CA LYS A 254 1.05 25.97 7.36
C LYS A 254 1.68 27.22 6.75
N MET A 255 2.82 27.05 6.07
CA MET A 255 3.57 28.15 5.50
C MET A 255 2.93 28.73 4.24
N SER A 256 2.32 27.90 3.39
CA SER A 256 1.61 28.36 2.19
C SER A 256 0.41 29.21 2.55
N GLN A 257 -0.36 28.83 3.57
CA GLN A 257 -1.46 29.65 4.09
C GLN A 257 -0.97 31.02 4.57
N LYS A 258 0.14 31.05 5.33
CA LYS A 258 0.74 32.31 5.79
C LYS A 258 1.23 33.16 4.62
N TYR A 259 1.89 32.54 3.65
CA TYR A 259 2.41 33.22 2.46
C TYR A 259 1.28 33.87 1.64
N VAL A 260 0.21 33.12 1.37
CA VAL A 260 -0.97 33.62 0.65
C VAL A 260 -1.69 34.72 1.45
N SER A 261 -1.78 34.59 2.78
CA SER A 261 -2.39 35.62 3.62
C SER A 261 -1.58 36.91 3.69
N GLU A 262 -0.25 36.82 3.78
CA GLU A 262 0.66 37.98 3.86
C GLU A 262 0.80 38.68 2.48
N ASN A 263 0.72 37.94 1.37
CA ASN A 263 0.76 38.53 0.02
C ASN A 263 -0.58 39.19 -0.39
N ASN A 264 -1.73 38.69 0.10
CA ASN A 264 -3.04 39.31 -0.17
C ASN A 264 -3.25 40.64 0.56
N THR A 265 -2.44 40.94 1.58
CA THR A 265 -2.50 42.22 2.32
C THR A 265 -1.69 43.35 1.68
N VAL A 266 -0.84 43.08 0.69
CA VAL A 266 0.04 44.10 0.04
C VAL A 266 -0.63 44.76 -1.18
N GLY A 267 -1.80 44.26 -1.62
CA GLY A 267 -2.55 44.81 -2.76
C GLY A 267 -3.67 45.81 -2.40
N LYS A 268 -3.76 46.24 -1.14
CA LYS A 268 -4.68 47.29 -0.68
C LYS A 268 -3.91 48.32 0.13
N ASP A 269 -3.19 49.18 -0.56
CA ASP A 269 -2.85 50.56 -0.15
C ASP A 269 -2.54 51.36 -1.41
#